data_AF-A0A3D0R1A1-F1
#
_entry.id   AF-A0A3D0R1A1-F1
#
_cell.length_a   1.000
_cell.length_b   1.000
_cell.length_c   1.000
_cell.angle_alpha   90.00
_cell.angle_beta   90.00
_cell.angle_gamma   90.00
#
_symmetry.space_group_name_H-M   'P 1'
#
loop_
_entity.id
_entity.type
_entity.pdbx_description
1 polymer ?
#
loop_
_entity_poly.entity_id
_entity_poly.type
_entity_poly.pdbx_seq_one_letter_code
_entity_poly.pdbx_strand_id
1 'polypeptide(L)'
;MVRRHLRGTRRQGRGRRSTALPCIRGGLPRISLCSAGSNDGGTVATRLAVGVDLVQVSRVRKLLTDNPVAEREIFTGRERAYCAGKRNRHAHLAARFAAKEAVLKALGTGLGPGTRWTDVEVLNTPLGRPRVRLCGGAADSAAQARASDVEISLSHSGDYAIAHAVMFLQPTPGTDHAPTPAVPDEGCRCVST
;
A
#
# COMPACT_ATOMS: atom_id res chain seq x y z
N MET A 1 29.36 32.53 2.23
CA MET A 1 29.76 33.91 1.94
C MET A 1 29.28 34.30 0.55
N VAL A 2 28.00 34.66 0.40
CA VAL A 2 27.48 35.57 -0.64
C VAL A 2 26.24 36.23 -0.01
N ARG A 3 26.35 37.51 0.35
CA ARG A 3 25.25 38.37 0.79
C ARG A 3 24.68 39.08 -0.44
N ARG A 4 23.35 39.14 -0.59
CA ARG A 4 22.67 40.36 -1.05
C ARG A 4 21.34 40.54 -0.33
N HIS A 5 21.26 41.66 0.39
CA HIS A 5 20.09 42.28 0.99
C HIS A 5 19.46 43.19 -0.07
N LEU A 6 18.13 43.16 -0.24
CA LEU A 6 17.36 44.30 -0.72
C LEU A 6 16.02 44.36 0.04
N ARG A 7 15.74 45.53 0.60
CA ARG A 7 14.49 45.91 1.28
C ARG A 7 13.63 46.76 0.34
N GLY A 8 12.32 46.76 0.58
CA GLY A 8 11.33 47.73 0.08
C GLY A 8 10.14 47.02 -0.59
N THR A 9 8.86 47.33 -0.37
CA THR A 9 8.16 48.41 0.34
C THR A 9 6.72 47.94 0.60
N ARG A 10 6.07 48.44 1.66
CA ARG A 10 4.64 48.26 1.95
C ARG A 10 3.75 48.84 0.84
N ARG A 11 2.68 48.13 0.47
CA ARG A 11 1.43 48.73 -0.03
C ARG A 11 0.24 47.98 0.56
N GLN A 12 -0.65 48.74 1.21
CA GLN A 12 -1.94 48.27 1.71
C GLN A 12 -2.92 48.08 0.53
N GLY A 13 -3.68 47.00 0.54
CA GLY A 13 -4.77 46.72 -0.38
C GLY A 13 -5.89 46.00 0.36
N ARG A 14 -7.11 46.57 0.26
CA ARG A 14 -8.34 46.24 0.97
C ARG A 14 -8.83 44.80 0.77
N GLY A 15 -9.55 44.30 1.76
CA GLY A 15 -9.98 42.91 1.85
C GLY A 15 -11.14 42.49 0.96
N ARG A 16 -11.39 41.18 0.96
CA ARG A 16 -12.65 40.52 0.61
C ARG A 16 -12.63 39.10 1.18
N ARG A 17 -13.54 38.87 2.13
CA ARG A 17 -14.36 37.67 2.41
C ARG A 17 -13.73 36.28 2.24
N SER A 18 -13.76 35.55 3.35
CA SER A 18 -13.94 34.10 3.53
C SER A 18 -14.22 33.29 2.26
N THR A 19 -13.36 32.31 2.00
CA THR A 19 -13.77 31.00 1.47
C THR A 19 -12.97 29.94 2.21
N ALA A 20 -13.64 29.22 3.10
CA ALA A 20 -13.16 27.97 3.66
C ALA A 20 -12.75 27.03 2.53
N LEU A 21 -11.55 26.46 2.66
CA LEU A 21 -11.04 25.41 1.78
C LEU A 21 -12.04 24.23 1.80
N PRO A 22 -12.48 23.71 0.65
CA PRO A 22 -13.34 22.53 0.63
C PRO A 22 -12.56 21.34 1.18
N CYS A 23 -13.12 20.74 2.24
CA CYS A 23 -12.73 19.41 2.72
C CYS A 23 -13.01 18.43 1.58
N ILE A 24 -11.94 18.00 0.89
CA ILE A 24 -12.01 17.00 -0.18
C ILE A 24 -12.33 15.67 0.51
N ARG A 25 -13.63 15.33 0.59
CA ARG A 25 -14.11 14.02 1.05
C ARG A 25 -13.56 12.96 0.09
N GLY A 26 -12.50 12.29 0.50
CA GLY A 26 -11.89 11.17 -0.21
C GLY A 26 -12.80 9.95 -0.18
N GLY A 27 -13.78 9.91 -1.07
CA GLY A 27 -14.33 8.66 -1.61
C GLY A 27 -13.72 8.45 -2.98
N LEU A 28 -12.77 7.52 -3.11
CA LEU A 28 -12.26 7.13 -4.43
C LEU A 28 -13.45 6.58 -5.23
N PRO A 29 -13.77 7.11 -6.42
CA PRO A 29 -14.78 6.50 -7.26
C PRO A 29 -14.34 5.07 -7.60
N ARG A 30 -15.20 4.08 -7.37
CA ARG A 30 -15.00 2.72 -7.91
C ARG A 30 -15.03 2.85 -9.43
N ILE A 31 -13.86 2.83 -10.07
CA ILE A 31 -13.77 2.75 -11.52
C ILE A 31 -14.26 1.35 -11.90
N SER A 32 -15.52 1.24 -12.30
CA SER A 32 -16.04 0.05 -12.97
C SER A 32 -15.61 0.14 -14.44
N LEU A 33 -14.59 -0.62 -14.83
CA LEU A 33 -14.33 -0.86 -16.24
C LEU A 33 -15.42 -1.80 -16.77
N CYS A 34 -16.41 -1.24 -17.45
CA CYS A 34 -17.30 -2.03 -18.30
C CYS A 34 -16.50 -2.46 -19.54
N SER A 35 -16.18 -3.74 -19.64
CA SER A 35 -15.70 -4.35 -20.87
C SER A 35 -16.86 -4.45 -21.86
N ALA A 36 -16.80 -3.71 -22.97
CA ALA A 36 -17.66 -3.95 -24.11
C ALA A 36 -17.03 -5.06 -24.96
N GLY A 37 -17.50 -6.29 -24.77
CA GLY A 37 -17.14 -7.47 -25.55
C GLY A 37 -18.32 -8.44 -25.55
N SER A 38 -18.83 -8.72 -26.74
CA SER A 38 -20.08 -9.40 -27.05
C SER A 38 -20.13 -10.89 -26.65
N ASN A 39 -21.28 -11.24 -26.07
CA ASN A 39 -22.05 -12.50 -26.05
C ASN A 39 -21.36 -13.87 -25.92
N ASP A 40 -21.84 -14.61 -24.91
CA ASP A 40 -21.70 -16.06 -24.66
C ASP A 40 -20.63 -16.48 -23.64
N GLY A 41 -20.68 -15.93 -22.43
CA GLY A 41 -19.89 -16.40 -21.30
C GLY A 41 -19.92 -15.38 -20.18
N GLY A 42 -20.52 -15.72 -19.03
CA GLY A 42 -20.78 -14.79 -17.94
C GLY A 42 -19.58 -13.91 -17.61
N THR A 43 -19.80 -12.60 -17.50
CA THR A 43 -18.75 -11.63 -17.16
C THR A 43 -18.21 -11.94 -15.77
N VAL A 44 -17.05 -12.60 -15.72
CA VAL A 44 -16.32 -12.88 -14.49
C VAL A 44 -15.67 -11.57 -14.03
N ALA A 45 -16.36 -10.83 -13.16
CA ALA A 45 -15.84 -9.58 -12.60
C ALA A 45 -14.62 -9.86 -11.71
N THR A 46 -13.41 -9.67 -12.24
CA THR A 46 -12.17 -9.75 -11.47
C THR A 46 -12.06 -8.56 -10.52
N ARG A 47 -11.84 -8.83 -9.22
CA ARG A 47 -11.60 -7.79 -8.22
C ARG A 47 -10.10 -7.55 -8.07
N LEU A 48 -9.70 -6.28 -7.94
CA LEU A 48 -8.34 -5.88 -7.62
C LEU A 48 -8.26 -5.43 -6.17
N ALA A 49 -7.29 -5.96 -5.43
CA ALA A 49 -6.92 -5.48 -4.12
C ALA A 49 -5.57 -4.78 -4.19
N VAL A 50 -5.44 -3.68 -3.44
CA VAL A 50 -4.24 -2.84 -3.44
C VAL A 50 -3.79 -2.58 -2.01
N GLY A 51 -2.47 -2.51 -1.83
CA GLY A 51 -1.87 -2.12 -0.57
C GLY A 51 -0.67 -1.21 -0.82
N VAL A 52 -0.54 -0.19 0.01
CA VAL A 52 0.60 0.73 -0.03
C VAL A 52 1.11 0.94 1.40
N ASP A 53 2.42 1.00 1.53
CA ASP A 53 3.06 1.31 2.80
C ASP A 53 4.32 2.17 2.63
N LEU A 54 4.50 3.11 3.56
CA LEU A 54 5.62 4.05 3.60
C LEU A 54 6.27 3.96 4.98
N VAL A 55 7.57 3.68 5.00
CA VAL A 55 8.33 3.38 6.21
C VAL A 55 9.54 4.29 6.29
N GLN A 56 9.81 4.81 7.49
CA GLN A 56 11.06 5.51 7.78
C GLN A 56 12.20 4.53 8.02
N VAL A 57 13.33 4.72 7.31
CA VAL A 57 14.52 3.87 7.44
C VAL A 57 15.12 4.00 8.85
N SER A 58 15.12 5.21 9.40
CA SER A 58 15.52 5.50 10.77
C SER A 58 14.68 4.74 11.80
N ARG A 59 13.36 4.62 11.60
CA ARG A 59 12.46 3.85 12.47
C ARG A 59 12.79 2.36 12.45
N VAL A 60 13.03 1.79 11.28
CA VAL A 60 13.43 0.37 11.16
C VAL A 60 14.80 0.14 11.79
N ARG A 61 15.76 1.03 11.56
CA ARG A 61 17.07 0.95 12.20
C ARG A 61 16.95 0.98 13.71
N LYS A 62 16.17 1.90 14.26
CA LYS A 62 15.95 2.01 15.71
C LYS A 62 15.31 0.73 16.25
N LEU A 63 14.24 0.23 15.62
CA LEU A 63 13.59 -1.01 16.01
C LEU A 63 14.57 -2.19 16.11
N LEU A 64 15.43 -2.38 15.11
CA LEU A 64 16.39 -3.48 15.07
C LEU A 64 17.57 -3.28 16.03
N THR A 65 17.85 -2.04 16.41
CA THR A 65 18.87 -1.71 17.41
C THR A 65 18.35 -1.97 18.82
N ASP A 66 17.13 -1.53 19.10
CA ASP A 66 16.48 -1.66 20.40
C ASP A 66 16.04 -3.11 20.66
N ASN A 67 15.66 -3.86 19.63
CA ASN A 67 15.31 -5.28 19.70
C ASN A 67 16.00 -6.09 18.58
N PRO A 68 17.20 -6.65 18.84
CA PRO A 68 17.92 -7.46 17.86
C PRO A 68 17.21 -8.75 17.44
N VAL A 69 16.28 -9.26 18.26
CA VAL A 69 15.50 -10.48 17.96
C VAL A 69 14.46 -10.18 16.88
N ALA A 70 13.93 -8.95 16.85
CA ALA A 70 12.93 -8.51 15.88
C ALA A 70 13.37 -8.75 14.42
N GLU A 71 14.67 -8.68 14.12
CA GLU A 71 15.14 -8.94 12.77
C GLU A 71 14.81 -10.35 12.28
N ARG A 72 14.92 -11.35 13.16
CA ARG A 72 14.63 -12.76 12.82
C ARG A 72 13.13 -13.05 12.83
N GLU A 73 12.38 -12.28 13.61
CA GLU A 73 10.91 -12.38 13.67
C GLU A 73 10.26 -11.73 12.45
N ILE A 74 10.87 -10.66 11.91
CA ILE A 74 10.32 -9.89 10.78
C ILE A 74 10.81 -10.44 9.44
N PHE A 75 12.09 -10.78 9.33
CA PHE A 75 12.74 -11.10 8.06
C PHE A 75 13.22 -12.56 7.98
N THR A 76 12.94 -13.21 6.85
CA THR A 76 13.45 -14.56 6.60
C THR A 76 14.98 -14.57 6.49
N GLY A 77 15.59 -15.74 6.62
CA GLY A 77 17.05 -15.88 6.43
C GLY A 77 17.52 -15.37 5.06
N ARG A 78 16.72 -15.61 4.01
CA ARG A 78 17.04 -15.16 2.64
C ARG A 78 16.95 -13.65 2.47
N GLU A 79 15.96 -13.01 3.09
CA GLU A 79 15.83 -11.55 3.09
C GLU A 79 17.01 -10.89 3.81
N ARG A 80 17.38 -11.43 4.98
CA ARG A 80 18.53 -10.95 5.76
C ARG A 80 19.84 -11.10 5.00
N ALA A 81 20.06 -12.26 4.37
CA ALA A 81 21.23 -12.50 3.53
C ALA A 81 21.32 -11.53 2.35
N TYR A 82 20.21 -11.29 1.66
CA TYR A 82 20.16 -10.30 0.56
C TYR A 82 20.54 -8.89 1.05
N CYS A 83 19.99 -8.46 2.19
CA CYS A 83 20.20 -7.10 2.68
C CYS A 83 21.60 -6.88 3.28
N ALA A 84 22.23 -7.93 3.81
CA ALA A 84 23.57 -7.85 4.38
C ALA A 84 24.63 -7.39 3.37
N GLY A 85 24.49 -7.78 2.10
CA GLY A 85 25.43 -7.40 1.03
C GLY A 85 25.21 -6.00 0.43
N LYS A 86 24.32 -5.18 0.98
CA LYS A 86 23.96 -3.87 0.41
C LYS A 86 24.61 -2.70 1.14
N ARG A 87 25.02 -1.67 0.39
CA ARG A 87 25.64 -0.44 0.91
C ARG A 87 24.82 0.20 2.03
N ASN A 88 23.50 0.26 1.87
CA ASN A 88 22.58 0.73 2.92
C ASN A 88 21.60 -0.38 3.30
N ARG A 89 22.09 -1.37 4.06
CA ARG A 89 21.31 -2.50 4.57
C ARG A 89 19.95 -2.09 5.16
N HIS A 90 19.91 -1.03 5.97
CA HIS A 90 18.68 -0.59 6.64
C HIS A 90 17.62 -0.08 5.65
N ALA A 91 18.02 0.61 4.57
CA ALA A 91 17.08 1.04 3.53
C ALA A 91 16.46 -0.17 2.81
N HIS A 92 17.25 -1.22 2.55
CA HIS A 92 16.75 -2.45 1.92
C HIS A 92 15.87 -3.29 2.85
N LEU A 93 16.14 -3.30 4.16
CA LEU A 93 15.26 -3.90 5.16
C LEU A 93 13.96 -3.11 5.29
N ALA A 94 14.02 -1.78 5.31
CA ALA A 94 12.84 -0.93 5.35
C ALA A 94 11.94 -1.10 4.12
N ALA A 95 12.52 -1.22 2.92
CA ALA A 95 11.75 -1.50 1.71
C ALA A 95 11.04 -2.87 1.75
N ARG A 96 11.65 -3.87 2.39
CA ARG A 96 11.01 -5.19 2.61
C ARG A 96 9.95 -5.13 3.68
N PHE A 97 10.17 -4.37 4.74
CA PHE A 97 9.17 -4.11 5.77
C PHE A 97 7.92 -3.48 5.12
N ALA A 98 8.10 -2.41 4.34
CA ALA A 98 7.03 -1.77 3.60
C ALA A 98 6.32 -2.74 2.64
N ALA A 99 7.07 -3.60 1.94
CA ALA A 99 6.49 -4.58 1.03
C ALA A 99 5.64 -5.63 1.76
N LYS A 100 6.07 -6.12 2.93
CA LYS A 100 5.28 -7.04 3.75
C LYS A 100 3.98 -6.40 4.21
N GLU A 101 4.04 -5.17 4.72
CA GLU A 101 2.87 -4.38 5.11
C GLU A 101 1.92 -4.14 3.95
N ALA A 102 2.43 -3.74 2.79
CA ALA A 102 1.64 -3.53 1.58
C ALA A 102 0.90 -4.82 1.16
N VAL A 103 1.56 -5.97 1.23
CA VAL A 103 0.95 -7.27 0.94
C VAL A 103 -0.15 -7.61 1.95
N LEU A 104 0.12 -7.48 3.24
CA LEU A 104 -0.88 -7.76 4.29
C LEU A 104 -2.10 -6.84 4.20
N LYS A 105 -1.90 -5.58 3.78
CA LYS A 105 -2.99 -4.63 3.49
C LYS A 105 -3.81 -5.05 2.28
N ALA A 106 -3.16 -5.49 1.20
CA ALA A 106 -3.86 -5.98 0.01
C ALA A 106 -4.67 -7.27 0.31
N LEU A 107 -4.19 -8.13 1.22
CA LEU A 107 -4.95 -9.30 1.70
C LEU A 107 -6.12 -8.94 2.62
N GLY A 108 -6.14 -7.72 3.18
CA GLY A 108 -7.19 -7.28 4.10
C GLY A 108 -7.12 -7.88 5.51
N THR A 109 -6.05 -8.60 5.84
CA THR A 109 -5.91 -9.32 7.13
C THR A 109 -5.06 -8.57 8.16
N GLY A 110 -4.16 -7.68 7.71
CA GLY A 110 -3.15 -7.10 8.60
C GLY A 110 -2.26 -8.17 9.26
N LEU A 111 -1.50 -7.79 10.29
CA LEU A 111 -0.79 -8.76 11.14
C LEU A 111 -1.76 -9.35 12.17
N GLY A 112 -2.64 -10.24 11.73
CA GLY A 112 -3.67 -10.88 12.56
C GLY A 112 -3.21 -12.17 13.25
N PRO A 113 -4.03 -12.73 14.15
CA PRO A 113 -3.78 -14.02 14.79
C PRO A 113 -3.53 -15.11 13.71
N GLY A 114 -2.38 -15.76 13.78
CA GLY A 114 -2.01 -16.84 12.84
C GLY A 114 -1.17 -16.41 11.64
N THR A 115 -0.95 -15.11 11.39
CA THR A 115 -0.03 -14.62 10.35
C THR A 115 1.23 -14.04 10.97
N ARG A 116 2.41 -14.53 10.55
CA ARG A 116 3.72 -14.01 10.97
C ARG A 116 4.30 -13.09 9.90
N TRP A 117 5.20 -12.20 10.28
CA TRP A 117 5.95 -11.39 9.30
C TRP A 117 6.76 -12.23 8.30
N THR A 118 7.30 -13.35 8.76
CA THR A 118 8.06 -14.29 7.92
C THR A 118 7.19 -15.08 6.94
N ASP A 119 5.87 -15.04 7.12
CA ASP A 119 4.91 -15.70 6.22
C ASP A 119 4.77 -14.96 4.89
N VAL A 120 5.17 -13.68 4.86
CA VAL A 120 5.31 -12.88 3.65
C VAL A 120 6.79 -12.68 3.38
N GLU A 121 7.34 -13.30 2.36
CA GLU A 121 8.75 -13.16 2.01
C GLU A 121 8.94 -12.41 0.69
N VAL A 122 9.86 -11.44 0.69
CA VAL A 122 10.17 -10.60 -0.47
C VAL A 122 11.57 -10.89 -1.00
N LEU A 123 11.62 -11.54 -2.16
CA LEU A 123 12.85 -11.91 -2.85
C LEU A 123 12.99 -11.16 -4.17
N ASN A 124 14.21 -11.02 -4.67
CA ASN A 124 14.45 -10.51 -6.02
C ASN A 124 14.80 -11.68 -6.93
N THR A 125 14.25 -11.65 -8.15
CA THR A 125 14.69 -12.51 -9.25
C THR A 125 16.13 -12.18 -9.66
N PRO A 126 16.81 -13.04 -10.46
CA PRO A 126 18.13 -12.73 -10.99
C PRO A 126 18.20 -11.41 -11.78
N LEU A 127 17.10 -11.02 -12.42
CA LEU A 127 16.97 -9.74 -13.14
C LEU A 127 16.65 -8.54 -12.22
N GLY A 128 16.61 -8.75 -10.90
CA GLY A 128 16.36 -7.70 -9.92
C GLY A 128 14.88 -7.39 -9.64
N ARG A 129 13.93 -7.94 -10.39
CA ARG A 129 12.48 -7.75 -10.13
C ARG A 129 12.09 -8.39 -8.79
N PRO A 130 11.42 -7.66 -7.87
CA PRO A 130 10.95 -8.22 -6.62
C PRO A 130 9.75 -9.16 -6.83
N ARG A 131 9.65 -10.21 -6.03
CA ARG A 131 8.55 -11.19 -5.97
C ARG A 131 8.22 -11.53 -4.54
N VAL A 132 6.95 -11.85 -4.31
CA VAL A 132 6.42 -12.27 -3.02
C VAL A 132 6.28 -13.80 -3.01
N ARG A 133 6.68 -14.43 -1.92
CA ARG A 133 6.33 -15.80 -1.57
C ARG A 133 5.50 -15.75 -0.30
N LEU A 134 4.28 -16.29 -0.35
CA LEU A 134 3.41 -16.46 0.80
C LEU A 134 3.53 -17.89 1.34
N CYS A 135 3.57 -18.04 2.66
CA CYS A 135 3.46 -19.32 3.37
C CYS A 135 2.65 -19.14 4.65
N GLY A 136 2.38 -20.23 5.39
CA GLY A 136 1.68 -20.16 6.67
C GLY A 136 0.35 -19.39 6.59
N GLY A 137 0.06 -18.58 7.62
CA GLY A 137 -1.21 -17.85 7.70
C GLY A 137 -1.41 -16.83 6.59
N ALA A 138 -0.33 -16.30 5.99
CA ALA A 138 -0.45 -15.40 4.84
C ALA A 138 -0.92 -16.14 3.57
N ALA A 139 -0.46 -17.38 3.37
CA ALA A 139 -0.94 -18.23 2.27
C ALA A 139 -2.40 -18.66 2.49
N ASP A 140 -2.77 -18.99 3.73
CA ASP A 140 -4.16 -19.32 4.09
C ASP A 140 -5.09 -18.13 3.85
N SER A 141 -4.65 -16.93 4.24
CA SER A 141 -5.37 -15.67 3.99
C SER A 141 -5.54 -15.39 2.49
N ALA A 142 -4.49 -15.59 1.70
CA ALA A 142 -4.55 -15.45 0.25
C ALA A 142 -5.52 -16.45 -0.39
N ALA A 143 -5.52 -17.70 0.07
CA ALA A 143 -6.45 -18.72 -0.38
C ALA A 143 -7.92 -18.37 -0.04
N GLN A 144 -8.17 -17.90 1.19
CA GLN A 144 -9.50 -17.43 1.63
C GLN A 144 -9.97 -16.23 0.81
N ALA A 145 -9.07 -15.29 0.51
CA ALA A 145 -9.34 -14.15 -0.35
C ALA A 145 -9.42 -14.50 -1.85
N ARG A 146 -9.06 -15.75 -2.22
CA ARG A 146 -8.94 -16.22 -3.62
C ARG A 146 -7.98 -15.36 -4.44
N ALA A 147 -6.89 -14.94 -3.83
CA ALA A 147 -5.82 -14.19 -4.48
C ALA A 147 -4.94 -15.14 -5.31
N SER A 148 -4.75 -14.86 -6.60
CA SER A 148 -3.91 -15.70 -7.48
C SER A 148 -2.47 -15.17 -7.59
N ASP A 149 -2.34 -13.87 -7.84
CA ASP A 149 -1.06 -13.23 -8.16
C ASP A 149 -0.85 -12.00 -7.28
N VAL A 150 0.37 -11.86 -6.75
CA VAL A 150 0.79 -10.70 -5.96
C VAL A 150 1.95 -10.02 -6.68
N GLU A 151 1.68 -8.85 -7.24
CA GLU A 151 2.68 -8.02 -7.89
C GLU A 151 3.08 -6.87 -6.98
N ILE A 152 4.39 -6.68 -6.80
CA ILE A 152 4.93 -5.64 -5.93
C ILE A 152 5.93 -4.75 -6.64
N SER A 153 5.98 -3.49 -6.21
CA SER A 153 7.02 -2.54 -6.56
C SER A 153 7.49 -1.83 -5.30
N LEU A 154 8.80 -1.66 -5.15
CA LEU A 154 9.42 -1.07 -3.97
C LEU A 154 10.52 -0.09 -4.35
N SER A 155 10.60 1.00 -3.61
CA SER A 155 11.58 2.07 -3.81
C SER A 155 12.03 2.62 -2.46
N HIS A 156 13.22 3.22 -2.41
CA HIS A 156 13.68 3.94 -1.23
C HIS A 156 14.53 5.14 -1.63
N SER A 157 14.40 6.24 -0.88
CA SER A 157 15.19 7.46 -1.07
C SER A 157 15.31 8.20 0.26
N GLY A 158 16.52 8.67 0.57
CA GLY A 158 16.81 9.33 1.85
C GLY A 158 16.44 8.45 3.04
N ASP A 159 15.57 8.95 3.90
CA ASP A 159 15.08 8.24 5.09
C ASP A 159 13.74 7.51 4.87
N TYR A 160 13.28 7.34 3.63
CA TYR A 160 11.99 6.71 3.34
C TYR A 160 12.12 5.50 2.41
N ALA A 161 11.31 4.49 2.66
CA ALA A 161 11.08 3.36 1.79
C ALA A 161 9.57 3.17 1.57
N ILE A 162 9.17 2.93 0.33
CA ILE A 162 7.78 2.75 -0.07
C ILE A 162 7.62 1.42 -0.81
N ALA A 163 6.48 0.77 -0.62
CA ALA A 163 6.09 -0.37 -1.43
C ALA A 163 4.61 -0.31 -1.82
N HIS A 164 4.32 -0.83 -2.99
CA HIS A 164 2.98 -1.06 -3.52
C HIS A 164 2.80 -2.55 -3.78
N ALA A 165 1.63 -3.07 -3.43
CA ALA A 165 1.19 -4.41 -3.74
C ALA A 165 -0.15 -4.36 -4.49
N VAL A 166 -0.28 -5.17 -5.53
CA VAL A 166 -1.51 -5.36 -6.30
C VAL A 166 -1.81 -6.84 -6.39
N MET A 167 -3.06 -7.21 -6.14
CA MET A 167 -3.51 -8.60 -6.17
C MET A 167 -4.79 -8.77 -6.99
N PHE A 168 -4.85 -9.86 -7.76
CA PHE A 168 -6.07 -10.28 -8.44
C PHE A 168 -6.84 -11.25 -7.56
N LEU A 169 -8.11 -10.93 -7.28
CA LEU A 169 -9.01 -11.78 -6.51
C LEU A 169 -10.01 -12.44 -7.47
N GLN A 170 -10.03 -13.78 -7.46
CA GLN A 170 -10.99 -14.54 -8.25
C GLN A 170 -12.40 -14.39 -7.65
N PRO A 171 -13.42 -14.16 -8.48
CA PRO A 171 -14.79 -14.10 -8.00
C PRO A 171 -15.26 -15.45 -7.47
N THR A 172 -16.25 -15.39 -6.59
CA THR A 172 -16.96 -16.53 -6.03
C THR A 172 -17.97 -17.07 -7.05
N PRO A 173 -17.86 -18.33 -7.53
CA PRO A 173 -18.93 -18.95 -8.31
C PRO A 173 -20.21 -18.96 -7.47
N GLY A 174 -21.30 -18.42 -8.00
CA GLY A 174 -22.62 -18.43 -7.34
C GLY A 174 -23.01 -17.18 -6.56
N THR A 175 -22.17 -16.15 -6.49
CA THR A 175 -22.66 -14.78 -6.20
C THR A 175 -22.78 -14.04 -7.51
N ASP A 176 -23.81 -14.37 -8.28
CA ASP A 176 -24.30 -13.48 -9.32
C ASP A 176 -24.58 -12.14 -8.63
N HIS A 177 -23.90 -11.11 -9.10
CA HIS A 177 -24.09 -9.78 -8.58
C HIS A 177 -25.54 -9.39 -8.89
N ALA A 178 -26.41 -9.41 -7.88
CA ALA A 178 -27.50 -8.45 -7.87
C ALA A 178 -26.83 -7.07 -8.10
N PRO A 179 -27.28 -6.27 -9.08
CA PRO A 179 -26.73 -4.95 -9.30
C PRO A 179 -26.72 -4.24 -7.94
N THR A 180 -25.56 -3.70 -7.57
CA THR A 180 -25.47 -2.90 -6.34
C THR A 180 -26.59 -1.87 -6.42
N PRO A 181 -27.56 -1.85 -5.47
CA PRO A 181 -28.61 -0.86 -5.52
C PRO A 181 -27.92 0.50 -5.56
N ALA A 182 -28.28 1.31 -6.55
CA ALA A 182 -27.81 2.69 -6.63
C ALA A 182 -28.06 3.32 -5.26
N VAL A 183 -26.99 3.72 -4.59
CA VAL A 183 -27.11 4.47 -3.34
C VAL A 183 -27.90 5.72 -3.73
N PRO A 184 -29.12 5.95 -3.21
CA PRO A 184 -29.83 7.17 -3.51
C PRO A 184 -28.95 8.33 -3.03
N ASP A 185 -28.83 9.35 -3.88
CA ASP A 185 -28.14 10.59 -3.56
C ASP A 185 -28.92 11.30 -2.44
N GLU A 186 -28.73 10.84 -1.21
CA GLU A 186 -29.16 11.56 -0.01
C GLU A 186 -28.24 12.76 0.14
N GLY A 187 -28.61 13.82 -0.59
CA GLY A 187 -27.90 15.09 -0.62
C GLY A 187 -27.39 15.47 0.76
N CYS A 188 -26.07 15.70 0.82
CA CYS A 188 -25.34 16.08 2.01
C CYS A 188 -26.04 17.27 2.71
N ARG A 189 -26.85 17.00 3.75
CA ARG A 189 -27.45 18.06 4.57
C ARG A 189 -26.36 18.66 5.44
N CYS A 190 -25.82 19.79 5.01
CA CYS A 190 -25.02 20.66 5.85
C CYS A 190 -25.91 21.21 6.98
N VAL A 191 -25.91 20.57 8.15
CA VAL A 191 -26.48 21.19 9.36
C VAL A 191 -25.55 22.33 9.73
N SER A 192 -26.05 23.56 9.54
CA SER A 192 -25.34 24.79 9.88
C SER A 192 -25.58 25.06 11.36
N THR A 193 -24.54 24.97 12.19
CA THR A 193 -24.50 25.57 13.53
C THR A 193 -23.75 26.88 13.48
#